data_AF-A0A351F1P7-F1
#
_entry.id   AF-A0A351F1P7-F1
#
_cell.length_a   1.000
_cell.length_b   1.000
_cell.length_c   1.000
_cell.angle_alpha   90.00
_cell.angle_beta   90.00
_cell.angle_gamma   90.00
#
_symmetry.space_group_name_H-M   'P 1'
#
loop_
_entity.id
_entity.type
_entity.pdbx_description
1 polymer ?
#
loop_
_entity_poly.entity_id
_entity_poly.type
_entity_poly.pdbx_seq_one_letter_code
_entity_poly.pdbx_strand_id
1 'polypeptide(L)'
;MNTFFYFSKIKCCALFIVVVLFNITDAYCQNAFEVPAGIKAKATGTGRTTGHIADLKLTNVTDEKYQTSLGPFYIPSSGKYQPYIVPGQIDITVPPHGTYNIPINGYCTDIHKPPVGSGEDLPPVTSWIIPDVITNQWEPDENDGWVPKIITVQPSEEKDENLDNILTLIPGTDQPLTHTIDQYKFPGATAPVLLKSIVLISTAFDSLKNSNNILTPFSGNPDKERESVIQQTFWIFASGVSGDEYSKNQFEAKMTEQFENKTGRSITKLPKEDKEKFDQGVDDFWNSFNLVGTEAKVISATNQHNTEGIGTDMSRVKTHSGQDNEKKQMGSEAMTSLQNPESQNTNPASHATAVPQHVIQQKDEDSEKDETSDENKGSEEDKKGKCNCEKFTGKISTDQGLKETVDFNPDMTKVNPEQKINYPRVDFEAPKDKTKPKEFSVTISDLKLECGCETGKCEMLAAENDKFEKLEKYSIAIQQITNGVSYEGDGKVKNSGSHTFNFKSTVRSDDIKIKFKLISYCKSDECDKKMCKATISLSFKDEEDKSKK
;
A
#
# COMPACT_ATOMS: atom_id res chain seq x y z
N MET A 1 28.96 13.09 -47.11
CA MET A 1 29.76 13.40 -45.92
C MET A 1 28.78 13.83 -44.85
N ASN A 2 28.50 12.93 -43.91
CA ASN A 2 27.49 13.10 -42.86
C ASN A 2 28.11 13.82 -41.67
N THR A 3 27.48 14.91 -41.23
CA THR A 3 27.79 15.57 -39.97
C THR A 3 26.61 15.36 -39.05
N PHE A 4 26.74 14.41 -38.11
CA PHE A 4 25.83 14.21 -37.00
C PHE A 4 26.15 15.25 -35.92
N PHE A 5 25.16 16.06 -35.52
CA PHE A 5 25.24 16.87 -34.31
C PHE A 5 24.83 16.02 -33.11
N TYR A 6 25.80 15.79 -32.23
CA TYR A 6 25.63 15.22 -30.89
C TYR A 6 25.27 16.38 -29.96
N PHE A 7 24.06 16.43 -29.39
CA PHE A 7 23.76 17.34 -28.29
C PHE A 7 24.04 16.64 -26.96
N SER A 8 25.00 17.23 -26.25
CA SER A 8 25.55 16.79 -24.97
C SER A 8 24.56 17.06 -23.84
N LYS A 9 24.32 16.04 -23.00
CA LYS A 9 23.96 16.25 -21.59
C LYS A 9 25.01 17.16 -20.96
N ILE A 10 24.59 18.20 -20.23
CA ILE A 10 25.26 18.83 -19.06
C ILE A 10 24.42 20.05 -18.66
N LYS A 11 23.92 20.05 -17.41
CA LYS A 11 24.13 21.12 -16.41
C LYS A 11 23.53 20.71 -15.06
N CYS A 12 24.26 19.86 -14.34
CA CYS A 12 24.18 19.79 -12.88
C CYS A 12 25.62 19.82 -12.38
N CYS A 13 26.18 21.03 -12.25
CA CYS A 13 27.45 21.35 -11.57
C CYS A 13 27.80 22.83 -11.82
N ALA A 14 27.67 23.68 -10.80
CA ALA A 14 28.65 24.71 -10.43
C ALA A 14 28.11 25.65 -9.34
N LEU A 15 28.33 25.31 -8.07
CA LEU A 15 28.90 26.26 -7.10
C LEU A 15 29.54 25.48 -5.93
N PHE A 16 30.84 25.27 -6.04
CA PHE A 16 31.70 24.72 -4.99
C PHE A 16 32.25 25.91 -4.18
N ILE A 17 31.97 25.95 -2.86
CA ILE A 17 32.82 26.38 -1.72
C ILE A 17 31.90 26.45 -0.48
N VAL A 18 31.64 25.29 0.14
CA VAL A 18 31.56 25.02 1.60
C VAL A 18 31.55 23.48 1.69
N VAL A 19 32.74 22.89 1.77
CA VAL A 19 32.95 21.44 1.79
C VAL A 19 32.91 20.97 3.25
N VAL A 20 32.10 19.93 3.53
CA VAL A 20 32.18 18.91 4.61
C VAL A 20 30.81 18.49 5.23
N LEU A 21 29.68 19.16 4.99
CA LEU A 21 28.36 18.72 5.56
C LEU A 21 27.22 18.41 4.57
N PHE A 22 27.44 18.45 3.25
CA PHE A 22 26.40 18.27 2.23
C PHE A 22 26.59 17.04 1.31
N ASN A 23 27.13 15.93 1.83
CA ASN A 23 27.34 14.70 1.04
C ASN A 23 26.11 13.77 0.93
N ILE A 24 24.88 14.25 1.21
CA ILE A 24 23.67 13.41 1.17
C ILE A 24 22.59 13.96 0.21
N THR A 25 22.81 15.08 -0.47
CA THR A 25 21.76 15.69 -1.31
C THR A 25 21.85 15.36 -2.81
N ASP A 26 22.94 14.77 -3.30
CA ASP A 26 23.15 14.56 -4.74
C ASP A 26 22.58 13.23 -5.29
N ALA A 27 22.14 12.29 -4.44
CA ALA A 27 21.72 10.96 -4.88
C ALA A 27 20.26 10.86 -5.42
N TYR A 28 19.48 11.96 -5.41
CA TYR A 28 18.07 11.92 -5.77
C TYR A 28 17.67 12.86 -6.92
N CYS A 29 18.61 13.22 -7.82
CA CYS A 29 18.24 13.73 -9.14
C CYS A 29 17.69 12.58 -9.99
N GLN A 30 16.51 12.06 -9.61
CA GLN A 30 15.78 11.07 -10.39
C GLN A 30 15.42 11.67 -11.76
N ASN A 31 15.32 10.82 -12.78
CA ASN A 31 14.90 11.18 -14.14
C ASN A 31 13.43 11.66 -14.14
N ALA A 32 13.19 12.84 -13.58
CA ALA A 32 11.89 13.48 -13.53
C ALA A 32 11.51 14.00 -14.92
N PHE A 33 10.22 13.96 -15.23
CA PHE A 33 9.73 14.59 -16.45
C PHE A 33 9.83 16.11 -16.35
N GLU A 34 10.64 16.72 -17.23
CA GLU A 34 10.74 18.17 -17.32
C GLU A 34 9.57 18.73 -18.12
N VAL A 35 8.74 19.55 -17.47
CA VAL A 35 7.72 20.36 -18.15
C VAL A 35 8.40 21.67 -18.56
N PRO A 36 8.58 21.95 -19.86
CA PRO A 36 9.29 23.16 -20.28
C PRO A 36 8.51 24.41 -19.92
N ALA A 37 9.24 25.52 -19.76
CA ALA A 37 8.63 26.82 -19.54
C ALA A 37 7.63 27.13 -20.67
N GLY A 38 6.43 27.59 -20.29
CA GLY A 38 5.34 27.84 -21.24
C GLY A 38 4.39 26.66 -21.46
N ILE A 39 4.62 25.50 -20.84
CA ILE A 39 3.64 24.41 -20.77
C ILE A 39 3.07 24.33 -19.36
N LYS A 40 1.74 24.34 -19.24
CA LYS A 40 1.02 24.05 -18.00
C LYS A 40 0.51 22.61 -18.05
N ALA A 41 0.80 21.83 -17.02
CA ALA A 41 0.39 20.43 -16.93
C ALA A 41 -0.47 20.22 -15.68
N LYS A 42 -1.59 19.52 -15.82
CA LYS A 42 -2.46 19.09 -14.72
C LYS A 42 -2.96 17.68 -14.98
N ALA A 43 -2.82 16.79 -14.01
CA ALA A 43 -3.31 15.42 -14.09
C ALA A 43 -4.40 15.15 -13.06
N THR A 44 -5.49 14.51 -13.46
CA THR A 44 -6.63 14.17 -12.60
C THR A 44 -7.00 12.70 -12.72
N GLY A 45 -7.31 12.04 -11.60
CA GLY A 45 -7.64 10.62 -11.57
C GLY A 45 -9.01 10.33 -12.16
N THR A 46 -9.23 9.09 -12.57
CA THR A 46 -10.53 8.59 -13.04
C THR A 46 -11.27 7.74 -12.00
N GLY A 47 -10.60 7.38 -10.90
CA GLY A 47 -11.09 6.39 -9.93
C GLY A 47 -10.80 4.93 -10.32
N ARG A 48 -10.20 4.69 -11.49
CA ARG A 48 -9.89 3.33 -11.97
C ARG A 48 -8.55 2.83 -11.45
N THR A 49 -8.45 1.52 -11.26
CA THR A 49 -7.20 0.85 -10.86
C THR A 49 -6.34 0.42 -12.04
N THR A 50 -6.94 0.24 -13.22
CA THR A 50 -6.24 -0.15 -14.44
C THR A 50 -6.97 0.37 -15.68
N GLY A 51 -6.32 0.29 -16.84
CA GLY A 51 -6.76 0.93 -18.07
C GLY A 51 -6.59 2.45 -17.93
N HIS A 52 -7.60 3.23 -18.28
CA HIS A 52 -7.59 4.70 -18.22
C HIS A 52 -7.62 5.21 -16.77
N ILE A 53 -6.45 5.36 -16.14
CA ILE A 53 -6.29 5.72 -14.72
C ILE A 53 -6.36 7.23 -14.45
N ALA A 54 -6.02 8.05 -15.43
CA ALA A 54 -5.95 9.50 -15.28
C ALA A 54 -6.13 10.25 -16.61
N ASP A 55 -6.51 11.51 -16.53
CA ASP A 55 -6.49 12.48 -17.62
C ASP A 55 -5.38 13.50 -17.38
N LEU A 56 -4.46 13.63 -18.34
CA LEU A 56 -3.42 14.65 -18.34
C LEU A 56 -3.81 15.79 -19.28
N LYS A 57 -4.06 16.97 -18.72
CA LYS A 57 -4.31 18.21 -19.46
C LYS A 57 -3.01 19.00 -19.61
N LEU A 58 -2.59 19.21 -20.85
CA LEU A 58 -1.48 20.09 -21.21
C LEU A 58 -2.00 21.33 -21.90
N THR A 59 -1.55 22.51 -21.46
CA THR A 59 -1.86 23.81 -22.08
C THR A 59 -0.57 24.48 -22.50
N ASN A 60 -0.40 24.71 -23.79
CA ASN A 60 0.72 25.43 -24.35
C ASN A 60 0.39 26.93 -24.39
N VAL A 61 1.15 27.75 -23.65
CA VAL A 61 0.96 29.21 -23.64
C VAL A 61 1.94 29.96 -24.54
N THR A 62 2.73 29.22 -25.32
CA THR A 62 3.71 29.78 -26.26
C THR A 62 3.14 29.90 -27.67
N ASP A 63 3.81 30.68 -28.51
CA ASP A 63 3.53 30.80 -29.94
C ASP A 63 4.07 29.63 -30.77
N GLU A 64 4.83 28.71 -30.16
CA GLU A 64 5.45 27.58 -30.85
C GLU A 64 4.72 26.27 -30.57
N LYS A 65 4.73 25.34 -31.53
CA LYS A 65 4.17 24.00 -31.33
C LYS A 65 5.03 23.24 -30.31
N TYR A 66 4.40 22.67 -29.29
CA TYR A 66 5.06 21.75 -28.38
C TYR A 66 4.90 20.31 -28.84
N GLN A 67 6.00 19.60 -29.00
CA GLN A 67 6.02 18.19 -29.36
C GLN A 67 7.01 17.43 -28.48
N THR A 68 6.55 16.35 -27.86
CA THR A 68 7.35 15.51 -26.98
C THR A 68 6.80 14.08 -26.97
N SER A 69 7.51 13.16 -26.33
CA SER A 69 6.97 11.86 -25.93
C SER A 69 7.01 11.75 -24.41
N LEU A 70 5.98 11.15 -23.82
CA LEU A 70 5.85 10.94 -22.40
C LEU A 70 5.84 9.43 -22.11
N GLY A 71 6.77 8.97 -21.28
CA GLY A 71 6.80 7.62 -20.74
C GLY A 71 7.76 6.64 -21.41
N PRO A 72 7.87 5.42 -20.87
CA PRO A 72 7.14 4.90 -19.68
C PRO A 72 7.46 5.69 -18.40
N PHE A 73 6.51 5.74 -17.45
CA PHE A 73 6.69 6.46 -16.19
C PHE A 73 5.99 5.80 -15.00
N TYR A 74 6.51 6.07 -13.80
CA TYR A 74 5.89 5.76 -12.52
C TYR A 74 5.34 7.04 -11.90
N ILE A 75 4.07 7.00 -11.49
CA ILE A 75 3.42 8.09 -10.78
C ILE A 75 3.50 7.76 -9.28
N PRO A 76 4.31 8.48 -8.49
CA PRO A 76 4.39 8.22 -7.06
C PRO A 76 3.07 8.52 -6.37
N SER A 77 2.95 8.06 -5.13
CA SER A 77 1.79 8.37 -4.30
C SER A 77 1.88 9.76 -3.68
N SER A 78 0.74 10.43 -3.51
CA SER A 78 0.60 11.62 -2.65
C SER A 78 0.46 11.29 -1.15
N GLY A 79 0.63 10.02 -0.77
CA GLY A 79 0.41 9.47 0.57
C GLY A 79 -0.99 8.86 0.73
N LYS A 80 -2.04 9.56 0.27
CA LYS A 80 -3.45 9.16 0.41
C LYS A 80 -3.85 7.99 -0.51
N TYR A 81 -3.35 8.00 -1.74
CA TYR A 81 -3.72 7.03 -2.78
C TYR A 81 -2.58 6.09 -3.11
N GLN A 82 -2.87 4.99 -3.79
CA GLN A 82 -1.82 4.13 -4.32
C GLN A 82 -1.02 4.81 -5.45
N PRO A 83 0.23 4.38 -5.69
CA PRO A 83 1.00 4.78 -6.87
C PRO A 83 0.52 4.04 -8.14
N TYR A 84 1.04 4.47 -9.28
CA TYR A 84 0.75 3.88 -10.59
C TYR A 84 2.01 3.63 -11.41
N ILE A 85 1.96 2.63 -12.28
CA ILE A 85 2.92 2.41 -13.36
C ILE A 85 2.23 2.56 -14.72
N VAL A 86 2.87 3.31 -15.63
CA VAL A 86 2.42 3.53 -17.00
C VAL A 86 3.46 2.93 -17.95
N PRO A 87 3.20 1.74 -18.52
CA PRO A 87 4.18 1.03 -19.32
C PRO A 87 4.30 1.56 -20.76
N GLY A 88 3.31 2.32 -21.24
CA GLY A 88 3.30 2.86 -22.59
C GLY A 88 4.04 4.19 -22.71
N GLN A 89 4.63 4.42 -23.89
CA GLN A 89 5.07 5.75 -24.32
C GLN A 89 3.94 6.41 -25.12
N ILE A 90 3.73 7.71 -24.88
CA ILE A 90 2.66 8.50 -25.48
C ILE A 90 3.28 9.67 -26.24
N ASP A 91 3.03 9.76 -27.55
CA ASP A 91 3.45 10.90 -28.34
C ASP A 91 2.46 12.06 -28.20
N ILE A 92 3.00 13.24 -27.93
CA ILE A 92 2.25 14.44 -27.57
C ILE A 92 2.55 15.53 -28.59
N THR A 93 1.51 16.16 -29.09
CA THR A 93 1.60 17.40 -29.88
C THR A 93 0.54 18.37 -29.37
N VAL A 94 0.98 19.51 -28.85
CA VAL A 94 0.10 20.60 -28.40
C VAL A 94 0.33 21.82 -29.28
N PRO A 95 -0.68 22.30 -30.03
CA PRO A 95 -0.51 23.47 -30.88
C PRO A 95 -0.22 24.74 -30.04
N PRO A 96 0.33 25.80 -30.67
CA PRO A 96 0.46 27.11 -30.03
C PRO A 96 -0.86 27.57 -29.40
N HIS A 97 -0.81 28.11 -28.18
CA HIS A 97 -2.00 28.54 -27.40
C HIS A 97 -3.06 27.44 -27.21
N GLY A 98 -2.71 26.18 -27.46
CA GLY A 98 -3.60 25.04 -27.50
C GLY A 98 -3.70 24.32 -26.15
N THR A 99 -4.75 23.52 -26.02
CA THR A 99 -4.91 22.56 -24.93
C THR A 99 -5.09 21.16 -25.52
N TYR A 100 -4.44 20.17 -24.92
CA TYR A 100 -4.61 18.77 -25.26
C TYR A 100 -4.88 17.94 -24.00
N ASN A 101 -5.88 17.07 -24.05
CA ASN A 101 -6.22 16.14 -22.98
C ASN A 101 -5.77 14.74 -23.40
N ILE A 102 -4.94 14.12 -22.58
CA ILE A 102 -4.28 12.85 -22.87
C ILE A 102 -4.82 11.81 -21.88
N PRO A 103 -5.51 10.75 -22.36
CA PRO A 103 -5.87 9.63 -21.49
C PRO A 103 -4.60 8.86 -21.12
N ILE A 104 -4.37 8.69 -19.82
CA ILE A 104 -3.24 7.95 -19.28
C ILE A 104 -3.71 6.53 -18.94
N ASN A 105 -3.14 5.55 -19.64
CA ASN A 105 -3.42 4.14 -19.39
C ASN A 105 -2.32 3.52 -18.52
N GLY A 106 -2.67 2.93 -17.38
CA GLY A 106 -1.69 2.42 -16.43
C GLY A 106 -2.27 1.38 -15.47
N TYR A 107 -1.47 1.02 -14.47
CA TYR A 107 -1.79 0.00 -13.48
C TYR A 107 -1.43 0.50 -12.09
N CYS A 108 -2.33 0.27 -11.16
CA CYS A 108 -2.14 0.47 -9.74
C CYS A 108 -1.07 -0.45 -9.16
N THR A 109 -0.24 0.03 -8.24
CA THR A 109 0.90 -0.75 -7.69
C THR A 109 0.71 -1.18 -6.23
N ASP A 110 -0.41 -0.84 -5.59
CA ASP A 110 -0.69 -1.21 -4.19
C ASP A 110 -2.17 -1.53 -3.95
N ILE A 111 -2.49 -2.82 -3.86
CA ILE A 111 -3.85 -3.32 -3.60
C ILE A 111 -4.45 -2.79 -2.29
N HIS A 112 -3.63 -2.40 -1.32
CA HIS A 112 -4.08 -2.03 0.02
C HIS A 112 -4.47 -0.55 0.14
N LYS A 113 -4.30 0.25 -0.92
CA LYS A 113 -4.73 1.65 -0.96
C LYS A 113 -5.72 1.91 -2.10
N PRO A 114 -6.64 2.87 -1.93
CA PRO A 114 -7.58 3.22 -3.00
C PRO A 114 -6.88 3.95 -4.15
N PRO A 115 -7.41 3.86 -5.39
CA PRO A 115 -6.97 4.72 -6.49
C PRO A 115 -7.35 6.18 -6.23
N VAL A 116 -6.69 7.11 -6.91
CA VAL A 116 -7.06 8.53 -6.97
C VAL A 116 -8.47 8.65 -7.55
N GLY A 117 -9.37 9.31 -6.81
CA GLY A 117 -10.77 9.45 -7.18
C GLY A 117 -10.97 10.23 -8.47
N SER A 118 -12.14 10.06 -9.08
CA SER A 118 -12.50 10.78 -10.30
C SER A 118 -12.45 12.29 -10.10
N GLY A 119 -11.66 12.99 -10.92
CA GLY A 119 -11.48 14.44 -10.87
C GLY A 119 -10.53 14.95 -9.78
N GLU A 120 -10.00 14.07 -8.92
CA GLU A 120 -9.01 14.44 -7.91
C GLU A 120 -7.61 14.56 -8.52
N ASP A 121 -6.80 15.48 -7.99
CA ASP A 121 -5.47 15.75 -8.52
C ASP A 121 -4.49 14.61 -8.23
N LEU A 122 -3.72 14.19 -9.25
CA LEU A 122 -2.51 13.38 -9.06
C LEU A 122 -1.34 14.27 -8.63
N PRO A 123 -0.23 13.68 -8.14
CA PRO A 123 1.01 14.42 -7.95
C PRO A 123 1.43 15.17 -9.23
N PRO A 124 2.09 16.33 -9.08
CA PRO A 124 2.56 17.11 -10.23
C PRO A 124 3.34 16.26 -11.22
N VAL A 125 3.17 16.51 -12.52
CA VAL A 125 3.85 15.74 -13.58
C VAL A 125 5.37 15.78 -13.44
N THR A 126 5.91 16.86 -12.88
CA THR A 126 7.34 17.02 -12.57
C THR A 126 7.84 16.09 -11.46
N SER A 127 6.96 15.41 -10.73
CA SER A 127 7.33 14.37 -9.76
C SER A 127 7.22 12.96 -10.32
N TRP A 128 6.80 12.80 -11.58
CA TRP A 128 6.70 11.48 -12.20
C TRP A 128 8.09 10.99 -12.60
N ILE A 129 8.35 9.71 -12.37
CA ILE A 129 9.68 9.11 -12.49
C ILE A 129 9.74 8.34 -13.80
N ILE A 130 10.74 8.63 -14.63
CA ILE A 130 11.08 7.81 -15.79
C ILE A 130 11.97 6.66 -15.28
N PRO A 131 11.48 5.41 -15.25
CA PRO A 131 12.21 4.31 -14.65
C PRO A 131 13.41 3.94 -15.52
N ASP A 132 14.53 3.64 -14.89
CA ASP A 132 15.68 3.04 -15.56
C ASP A 132 15.34 1.63 -16.08
N VAL A 133 16.16 1.14 -17.01
CA VAL A 133 16.02 -0.22 -17.55
C VAL A 133 16.86 -1.17 -16.71
N ILE A 134 16.22 -2.18 -16.10
CA ILE A 134 16.92 -3.27 -15.44
C ILE A 134 17.11 -4.48 -16.37
N THR A 135 18.25 -5.16 -16.21
CA THR A 135 18.56 -6.40 -16.92
C THR A 135 18.23 -7.62 -16.05
N ASN A 136 18.36 -8.82 -16.61
CA ASN A 136 18.17 -10.07 -15.87
C ASN A 136 19.33 -10.34 -14.87
N GLN A 137 20.35 -9.48 -14.83
CA GLN A 137 21.45 -9.52 -13.86
C GLN A 137 21.30 -8.45 -12.77
N TRP A 138 20.18 -7.74 -12.75
CA TRP A 138 19.90 -6.77 -11.72
C TRP A 138 19.72 -7.46 -10.37
N GLU A 139 20.27 -6.86 -9.32
CA GLU A 139 20.15 -7.29 -7.93
C GLU A 139 19.67 -6.11 -7.07
N PRO A 140 18.88 -6.35 -6.02
CA PRO A 140 18.48 -5.31 -5.07
C PRO A 140 19.71 -4.75 -4.33
N ASP A 141 19.79 -3.42 -4.20
CA ASP A 141 20.86 -2.72 -3.47
C ASP A 141 20.32 -2.12 -2.17
N GLU A 142 20.87 -2.53 -1.03
CA GLU A 142 20.45 -2.01 0.28
C GLU A 142 20.67 -0.49 0.41
N ASN A 143 21.61 0.10 -0.34
CA ASN A 143 21.83 1.55 -0.35
C ASN A 143 20.65 2.32 -0.98
N ASP A 144 19.88 1.66 -1.83
CA ASP A 144 18.70 2.20 -2.52
C ASP A 144 17.40 1.97 -1.72
N GLY A 145 17.51 1.50 -0.47
CA GLY A 145 16.38 1.30 0.43
C GLY A 145 15.77 -0.11 0.38
N TRP A 146 16.39 -1.04 -0.34
CA TRP A 146 16.04 -2.45 -0.26
C TRP A 146 16.43 -3.03 1.10
N VAL A 147 15.57 -3.89 1.65
CA VAL A 147 15.76 -4.53 2.95
C VAL A 147 15.68 -6.05 2.77
N PRO A 148 16.66 -6.83 3.27
CA PRO A 148 16.61 -8.28 3.19
C PRO A 148 15.30 -8.85 3.74
N LYS A 149 14.62 -9.66 2.94
CA LYS A 149 13.43 -10.43 3.30
C LYS A 149 13.88 -11.74 3.94
N ILE A 150 13.47 -11.98 5.18
CA ILE A 150 13.67 -13.30 5.80
C ILE A 150 12.69 -14.27 5.15
N ILE A 151 13.15 -15.02 4.16
CA ILE A 151 12.38 -16.12 3.57
C ILE A 151 12.37 -17.25 4.60
N THR A 152 11.34 -17.27 5.44
CA THR A 152 11.13 -18.39 6.36
C THR A 152 10.55 -19.53 5.53
N VAL A 153 11.42 -20.34 4.94
CA VAL A 153 11.01 -21.65 4.41
C VAL A 153 10.66 -22.48 5.64
N GLN A 154 9.43 -22.39 6.12
CA GLN A 154 8.99 -23.32 7.16
C GLN A 154 8.95 -24.69 6.51
N PRO A 155 9.73 -25.68 6.98
CA PRO A 155 9.48 -27.08 6.65
C PRO A 155 8.17 -27.45 7.37
N SER A 156 7.03 -27.12 6.74
CA SER A 156 5.74 -27.40 7.35
C SER A 156 5.47 -28.91 7.23
N GLU A 157 5.76 -29.65 8.29
CA GLU A 157 5.27 -31.03 8.45
C GLU A 157 3.72 -31.05 8.55
N GLU A 158 3.11 -29.93 8.91
CA GLU A 158 1.66 -29.70 8.80
C GLU A 158 1.36 -28.90 7.52
N LYS A 159 0.81 -29.57 6.52
CA LYS A 159 0.23 -28.94 5.33
C LYS A 159 -0.92 -28.03 5.77
N ASP A 160 -0.66 -26.74 5.95
CA ASP A 160 -1.73 -25.77 5.86
C ASP A 160 -2.10 -25.65 4.38
N GLU A 161 -3.13 -26.40 3.97
CA GLU A 161 -3.61 -26.45 2.58
C GLU A 161 -4.06 -25.07 2.05
N ASN A 162 -4.13 -24.04 2.91
CA ASN A 162 -4.58 -22.70 2.55
C ASN A 162 -3.47 -21.65 2.43
N LEU A 163 -2.20 -21.98 2.70
CA LEU A 163 -1.09 -21.05 2.46
C LEU A 163 -0.50 -21.29 1.08
N ASP A 164 -0.93 -20.47 0.12
CA ASP A 164 -0.27 -20.40 -1.18
C ASP A 164 1.17 -19.92 -0.99
N ASN A 165 2.11 -20.84 -1.11
CA ASN A 165 3.55 -20.54 -1.10
C ASN A 165 3.95 -19.87 -2.42
N ILE A 166 3.54 -18.61 -2.60
CA ILE A 166 3.92 -17.76 -3.72
C ILE A 166 5.24 -17.07 -3.39
N LEU A 167 6.28 -17.39 -4.16
CA LEU A 167 7.59 -16.75 -4.03
C LEU A 167 7.74 -15.66 -5.09
N THR A 168 7.99 -14.42 -4.68
CA THR A 168 8.33 -13.32 -5.60
C THR A 168 9.72 -13.56 -6.20
N LEU A 169 9.86 -13.32 -7.51
CA LEU A 169 11.11 -13.53 -8.27
C LEU A 169 11.70 -12.21 -8.75
N ILE A 170 12.99 -12.20 -9.07
CA ILE A 170 13.59 -11.11 -9.85
C ILE A 170 12.99 -11.16 -11.26
N PRO A 171 12.36 -10.07 -11.77
CA PRO A 171 11.55 -10.12 -12.98
C PRO A 171 12.29 -10.68 -14.20
N GLY A 172 11.73 -11.74 -14.79
CA GLY A 172 12.29 -12.40 -15.97
C GLY A 172 13.32 -13.48 -15.66
N THR A 173 13.49 -13.85 -14.39
CA THR A 173 14.43 -14.88 -13.92
C THR A 173 13.72 -15.88 -13.02
N ASP A 174 14.37 -17.01 -12.76
CA ASP A 174 13.90 -18.00 -11.79
C ASP A 174 14.52 -17.78 -10.38
N GLN A 175 15.19 -16.63 -10.17
CA GLN A 175 15.83 -16.29 -8.90
C GLN A 175 14.83 -15.63 -7.94
N PRO A 176 14.77 -16.06 -6.67
CA PRO A 176 13.93 -15.41 -5.67
C PRO A 176 14.34 -13.94 -5.44
N LEU A 177 13.34 -13.07 -5.28
CA LEU A 177 13.56 -11.72 -4.78
C LEU A 177 13.75 -11.79 -3.27
N THR A 178 15.00 -11.71 -2.82
CA THR A 178 15.40 -11.86 -1.42
C THR A 178 15.26 -10.58 -0.59
N HIS A 179 14.70 -9.51 -1.17
CA HIS A 179 14.58 -8.20 -0.53
C HIS A 179 13.17 -7.62 -0.72
N THR A 180 12.82 -6.67 0.13
CA THR A 180 11.60 -5.86 0.05
C THR A 180 11.96 -4.38 0.04
N ILE A 181 11.07 -3.54 -0.45
CA ILE A 181 11.28 -2.09 -0.49
C ILE A 181 9.97 -1.34 -0.23
N ASP A 182 10.04 -0.28 0.56
CA ASP A 182 8.92 0.64 0.73
C ASP A 182 8.82 1.55 -0.51
N GLN A 183 7.91 1.19 -1.43
CA GLN A 183 7.70 1.92 -2.67
C GLN A 183 7.28 3.39 -2.48
N TYR A 184 6.75 3.76 -1.31
CA TYR A 184 6.39 5.14 -0.99
C TYR A 184 7.61 5.98 -0.62
N LYS A 185 8.60 5.34 0.02
CA LYS A 185 9.83 6.00 0.46
C LYS A 185 10.91 6.00 -0.62
N PHE A 186 10.98 4.93 -1.42
CA PHE A 186 12.01 4.73 -2.44
C PHE A 186 11.40 4.45 -3.83
N PRO A 187 10.58 5.37 -4.37
CA PRO A 187 9.88 5.14 -5.63
C PRO A 187 10.84 5.01 -6.82
N GLY A 188 11.98 5.71 -6.81
CA GLY A 188 12.98 5.63 -7.89
C GLY A 188 13.64 4.25 -8.00
N ALA A 189 13.96 3.63 -6.87
CA ALA A 189 14.53 2.27 -6.83
C ALA A 189 13.48 1.19 -7.15
N THR A 190 12.21 1.45 -6.83
CA THR A 190 11.12 0.49 -7.05
C THR A 190 10.60 0.51 -8.49
N ALA A 191 10.54 1.69 -9.11
CA ALA A 191 9.90 1.89 -10.41
C ALA A 191 10.45 1.00 -11.55
N PRO A 192 11.78 0.79 -11.71
CA PRO A 192 12.34 -0.08 -12.74
C PRO A 192 11.88 -1.53 -12.63
N VAL A 193 11.81 -2.04 -11.39
CA VAL A 193 11.36 -3.41 -11.09
C VAL A 193 9.89 -3.58 -11.44
N LEU A 194 9.04 -2.62 -11.05
CA LEU A 194 7.62 -2.64 -11.36
C LEU A 194 7.36 -2.52 -12.87
N LEU A 195 8.08 -1.64 -13.57
CA LEU A 195 7.96 -1.48 -15.03
C LEU A 195 8.32 -2.77 -15.78
N LYS A 196 9.46 -3.38 -15.44
CA LYS A 196 9.88 -4.64 -16.06
C LYS A 196 8.82 -5.72 -15.86
N SER A 197 8.27 -5.81 -14.66
CA SER A 197 7.29 -6.82 -14.28
C SER A 197 5.97 -6.69 -15.01
N ILE A 198 5.40 -5.48 -15.09
CA ILE A 198 4.10 -5.28 -15.77
C ILE A 198 4.19 -5.57 -17.27
N VAL A 199 5.34 -5.29 -17.90
CA VAL A 199 5.59 -5.63 -19.31
C VAL A 199 5.65 -7.15 -19.51
N LEU A 200 6.35 -7.87 -18.63
CA LEU A 200 6.42 -9.33 -18.66
C LEU A 200 5.06 -9.98 -18.42
N ILE A 201 4.30 -9.51 -17.42
CA ILE A 201 2.95 -9.99 -17.10
C ILE A 201 2.01 -9.78 -18.29
N SER A 202 2.03 -8.59 -18.90
CA SER A 202 1.20 -8.30 -20.08
C SER A 202 1.52 -9.24 -21.24
N THR A 203 2.81 -9.47 -21.50
CA THR A 203 3.27 -10.36 -22.57
C THR A 203 2.87 -11.82 -22.31
N ALA A 204 3.03 -12.28 -21.06
CA ALA A 204 2.65 -13.63 -20.65
C ALA A 204 1.14 -13.86 -20.77
N PHE A 205 0.32 -12.89 -20.34
CA PHE A 205 -1.13 -12.95 -20.51
C PHE A 205 -1.49 -13.12 -22.00
N ASP A 206 -0.95 -12.27 -22.88
CA ASP A 206 -1.27 -12.31 -24.31
C ASP A 206 -0.87 -13.67 -24.93
N SER A 207 0.29 -14.22 -24.54
CA SER A 207 0.74 -15.56 -24.94
C SER A 207 -0.20 -16.69 -24.49
N LEU A 208 -0.57 -16.69 -23.20
CA LEU A 208 -1.46 -17.69 -22.61
C LEU A 208 -2.89 -17.58 -23.16
N LYS A 209 -3.36 -16.36 -23.43
CA LYS A 209 -4.68 -16.14 -24.03
C LYS A 209 -4.73 -16.66 -25.45
N ASN A 210 -3.70 -16.41 -26.26
CA ASN A 210 -3.59 -16.91 -27.64
C ASN A 210 -3.51 -18.43 -27.72
N SER A 211 -3.04 -19.10 -26.67
CA SER A 211 -2.98 -20.56 -26.54
C SER A 211 -4.22 -21.17 -25.87
N ASN A 212 -5.25 -20.37 -25.57
CA ASN A 212 -6.47 -20.78 -24.85
C ASN A 212 -6.22 -21.37 -23.45
N ASN A 213 -5.14 -20.95 -22.79
CA ASN A 213 -4.80 -21.40 -21.43
C ASN A 213 -5.35 -20.49 -20.33
N ILE A 214 -5.95 -19.35 -20.69
CA ILE A 214 -6.65 -18.46 -19.75
C ILE A 214 -8.12 -18.85 -19.70
N LEU A 215 -8.54 -19.36 -18.53
CA LEU A 215 -9.91 -19.71 -18.23
C LEU A 215 -10.41 -18.81 -17.12
N THR A 216 -11.24 -17.83 -17.47
CA THR A 216 -11.91 -16.99 -16.47
C THR A 216 -13.40 -16.86 -16.76
N PRO A 217 -14.19 -16.49 -15.73
CA PRO A 217 -15.57 -16.06 -15.89
C PRO A 217 -15.76 -14.84 -16.83
N PHE A 218 -14.70 -14.13 -17.23
CA PHE A 218 -14.75 -12.98 -18.15
C PHE A 218 -14.48 -13.30 -19.61
N SER A 219 -14.46 -14.57 -20.01
CA SER A 219 -14.23 -14.96 -21.41
C SER A 219 -15.16 -14.27 -22.43
N GLY A 220 -16.34 -13.80 -22.02
CA GLY A 220 -17.26 -12.99 -22.84
C GLY A 220 -16.91 -11.50 -22.99
N ASN A 221 -15.90 -10.99 -22.27
CA ASN A 221 -15.42 -9.62 -22.34
C ASN A 221 -13.87 -9.59 -22.31
N PRO A 222 -13.22 -9.73 -23.48
CA PRO A 222 -11.77 -9.91 -23.58
C PRO A 222 -10.96 -8.76 -22.97
N ASP A 223 -11.37 -7.52 -23.16
CA ASP A 223 -10.64 -6.35 -22.64
C ASP A 223 -10.67 -6.34 -21.11
N LYS A 224 -11.84 -6.62 -20.53
CA LYS A 224 -12.00 -6.71 -19.08
C LYS A 224 -11.22 -7.88 -18.50
N GLU A 225 -11.26 -9.05 -19.15
CA GLU A 225 -10.48 -10.21 -18.75
C GLU A 225 -8.99 -9.87 -18.71
N ARG A 226 -8.49 -9.27 -19.79
CA ARG A 226 -7.10 -8.85 -19.92
C ARG A 226 -6.69 -7.89 -18.82
N GLU A 227 -7.42 -6.79 -18.63
CA GLU A 227 -7.09 -5.81 -17.59
C GLU A 227 -7.16 -6.41 -16.18
N SER A 228 -8.17 -7.24 -15.90
CA SER A 228 -8.37 -7.82 -14.57
C SER A 228 -7.27 -8.81 -14.22
N VAL A 229 -6.94 -9.73 -15.14
CA VAL A 229 -5.88 -10.73 -14.89
C VAL A 229 -4.52 -10.06 -14.75
N ILE A 230 -4.18 -9.11 -15.63
CA ILE A 230 -2.91 -8.38 -15.56
C ILE A 230 -2.81 -7.61 -14.23
N GLN A 231 -3.85 -6.85 -13.85
CA GLN A 231 -3.82 -6.04 -12.63
C GLN A 231 -3.70 -6.90 -11.37
N GLN A 232 -4.42 -8.02 -11.29
CA GLN A 232 -4.38 -8.91 -10.13
C GLN A 232 -3.03 -9.62 -10.01
N THR A 233 -2.50 -10.17 -11.11
CA THR A 233 -1.14 -10.75 -11.12
C THR A 233 -0.09 -9.71 -10.73
N PHE A 234 -0.24 -8.47 -11.22
CA PHE A 234 0.68 -7.40 -10.89
C PHE A 234 0.62 -6.99 -9.41
N TRP A 235 -0.56 -6.99 -8.79
CA TRP A 235 -0.69 -6.77 -7.35
C TRP A 235 -0.07 -7.91 -6.52
N ILE A 236 -0.21 -9.18 -6.93
CA ILE A 236 0.49 -10.29 -6.27
C ILE A 236 1.99 -10.01 -6.26
N PHE A 237 2.57 -9.63 -7.39
CA PHE A 237 3.99 -9.29 -7.48
C PHE A 237 4.36 -8.06 -6.64
N ALA A 238 3.68 -6.93 -6.82
CA ALA A 238 4.02 -5.66 -6.18
C ALA A 238 3.86 -5.69 -4.65
N SER A 239 2.89 -6.47 -4.16
CA SER A 239 2.69 -6.75 -2.74
C SER A 239 3.89 -7.52 -2.14
N GLY A 240 4.41 -8.50 -2.88
CA GLY A 240 5.60 -9.26 -2.50
C GLY A 240 6.87 -8.42 -2.50
N VAL A 241 7.03 -7.50 -3.46
CA VAL A 241 8.11 -6.49 -3.49
C VAL A 241 8.02 -5.56 -2.27
N SER A 242 6.81 -5.17 -1.87
CA SER A 242 6.59 -4.28 -0.71
C SER A 242 6.67 -5.00 0.64
N GLY A 243 6.64 -6.33 0.64
CA GLY A 243 6.59 -7.15 1.86
C GLY A 243 5.22 -7.22 2.53
N ASP A 244 4.15 -6.75 1.88
CA ASP A 244 2.78 -6.77 2.38
C ASP A 244 1.91 -7.68 1.49
N GLU A 245 2.13 -8.98 1.61
CA GLU A 245 1.69 -10.02 0.67
C GLU A 245 0.18 -10.01 0.38
N TYR A 246 -0.15 -10.17 -0.90
CA TYR A 246 -1.51 -10.33 -1.40
C TYR A 246 -1.86 -11.81 -1.61
N SER A 247 -2.79 -12.34 -0.81
CA SER A 247 -3.15 -13.77 -0.78
C SER A 247 -4.53 -14.07 -1.37
N LYS A 248 -4.76 -15.35 -1.70
CA LYS A 248 -6.05 -15.84 -2.19
C LYS A 248 -7.20 -15.52 -1.24
N ASN A 249 -6.99 -15.67 0.06
CA ASN A 249 -8.01 -15.37 1.08
C ASN A 249 -8.42 -13.89 1.06
N GLN A 250 -7.47 -12.98 0.81
CA GLN A 250 -7.79 -11.56 0.65
C GLN A 250 -8.55 -11.30 -0.65
N PHE A 251 -8.18 -11.98 -1.75
CA PHE A 251 -8.94 -11.93 -3.00
C PHE A 251 -10.37 -12.45 -2.82
N GLU A 252 -10.55 -13.62 -2.22
CA GLU A 252 -11.85 -14.23 -1.93
C GLU A 252 -12.72 -13.32 -1.06
N ALA A 253 -12.15 -12.74 0.00
CA ALA A 253 -12.85 -11.79 0.85
C ALA A 253 -13.35 -10.56 0.06
N LYS A 254 -12.52 -10.04 -0.85
CA LYS A 254 -12.89 -8.91 -1.72
C LYS A 254 -13.96 -9.30 -2.74
N MET A 255 -13.87 -10.48 -3.33
CA MET A 255 -14.91 -11.01 -4.22
C MET A 255 -16.23 -11.25 -3.49
N THR A 256 -16.16 -11.71 -2.25
CA THR A 256 -17.32 -11.89 -1.36
C THR A 256 -17.99 -10.55 -1.08
N GLU A 257 -17.22 -9.57 -0.62
CA GLU A 257 -17.69 -8.20 -0.36
C GLU A 257 -18.38 -7.61 -1.60
N GLN A 258 -17.77 -7.73 -2.78
CA GLN A 258 -18.35 -7.23 -4.03
C GLN A 258 -19.65 -7.95 -4.42
N PHE A 259 -19.68 -9.28 -4.29
CA PHE A 259 -20.88 -10.07 -4.55
C PHE A 259 -22.04 -9.64 -3.64
N GLU A 260 -21.78 -9.54 -2.33
CA GLU A 260 -22.80 -9.21 -1.35
C GLU A 260 -23.31 -7.78 -1.54
N ASN A 261 -22.41 -6.82 -1.79
CA ASN A 261 -22.78 -5.43 -2.06
C ASN A 261 -23.62 -5.27 -3.32
N LYS A 262 -23.32 -6.02 -4.39
CA LYS A 262 -24.04 -5.91 -5.66
C LYS A 262 -25.38 -6.62 -5.65
N THR A 263 -25.47 -7.77 -4.99
CA THR A 263 -26.66 -8.62 -5.03
C THR A 263 -27.58 -8.45 -3.83
N GLY A 264 -27.08 -7.88 -2.73
CA GLY A 264 -27.76 -7.83 -1.43
C GLY A 264 -27.92 -9.20 -0.76
N ARG A 265 -27.30 -10.27 -1.30
CA ARG A 265 -27.38 -11.64 -0.78
C ARG A 265 -26.06 -12.02 -0.12
N SER A 266 -26.13 -12.61 1.07
CA SER A 266 -24.92 -13.14 1.71
C SER A 266 -24.47 -14.47 1.10
N ILE A 267 -23.16 -14.63 0.87
CA ILE A 267 -22.56 -15.87 0.34
C ILE A 267 -22.84 -17.06 1.24
N THR A 268 -22.80 -16.85 2.56
CA THR A 268 -23.08 -17.89 3.57
C THR A 268 -24.52 -18.42 3.53
N LYS A 269 -25.44 -17.67 2.91
CA LYS A 269 -26.87 -18.02 2.79
C LYS A 269 -27.25 -18.51 1.39
N LEU A 270 -26.29 -18.64 0.48
CA LEU A 270 -26.56 -19.17 -0.85
C LEU A 270 -26.89 -20.67 -0.79
N PRO A 271 -27.70 -21.18 -1.73
CA PRO A 271 -27.79 -22.61 -1.98
C PRO A 271 -26.39 -23.21 -2.20
N LYS A 272 -26.17 -24.44 -1.74
CA LYS A 272 -24.86 -25.11 -1.83
C LYS A 272 -24.25 -25.06 -3.24
N GLU A 273 -25.05 -25.34 -4.27
CA GLU A 273 -24.62 -25.32 -5.67
C GLU A 273 -24.16 -23.92 -6.13
N ASP A 274 -24.83 -22.86 -5.69
CA ASP A 274 -24.46 -21.48 -6.04
C ASP A 274 -23.17 -21.06 -5.33
N LYS A 275 -22.99 -21.51 -4.08
CA LYS A 275 -21.76 -21.28 -3.32
C LYS A 275 -20.58 -22.02 -3.97
N GLU A 276 -20.74 -23.29 -4.30
CA GLU A 276 -19.70 -24.09 -4.99
C GLU A 276 -19.26 -23.44 -6.32
N LYS A 277 -20.19 -22.85 -7.07
CA LYS A 277 -19.85 -22.10 -8.30
C LYS A 277 -19.11 -20.79 -8.02
N PHE A 278 -19.45 -20.09 -6.94
CA PHE A 278 -18.72 -18.90 -6.52
C PHE A 278 -17.29 -19.26 -6.13
N ASP A 279 -17.13 -20.26 -5.27
CA ASP A 279 -15.84 -20.75 -4.77
C ASP A 279 -14.96 -21.22 -5.96
N GLN A 280 -15.53 -22.01 -6.89
CA GLN A 280 -14.84 -22.41 -8.13
C GLN A 280 -14.41 -21.20 -8.98
N GLY A 281 -15.24 -20.17 -9.08
CA GLY A 281 -14.89 -18.97 -9.83
C GLY A 281 -13.73 -18.19 -9.20
N VAL A 282 -13.65 -18.15 -7.87
CA VAL A 282 -12.50 -17.58 -7.14
C VAL A 282 -11.24 -18.39 -7.45
N ASP A 283 -11.33 -19.72 -7.45
CA ASP A 283 -10.23 -20.62 -7.78
C ASP A 283 -9.75 -20.43 -9.22
N ASP A 284 -10.66 -20.37 -10.19
CA ASP A 284 -10.34 -20.19 -11.61
C ASP A 284 -9.58 -18.88 -11.85
N PHE A 285 -9.99 -17.80 -11.19
CA PHE A 285 -9.28 -16.53 -11.24
C PHE A 285 -7.89 -16.63 -10.63
N TRP A 286 -7.79 -17.17 -9.41
CA TRP A 286 -6.51 -17.26 -8.71
C TRP A 286 -5.50 -18.13 -9.46
N ASN A 287 -5.96 -19.27 -10.00
CA ASN A 287 -5.16 -20.13 -10.86
C ASN A 287 -4.69 -19.41 -12.12
N SER A 288 -5.54 -18.59 -12.73
CA SER A 288 -5.14 -17.76 -13.88
C SER A 288 -4.09 -16.72 -13.49
N PHE A 289 -4.19 -16.09 -12.31
CA PHE A 289 -3.20 -15.12 -11.85
C PHE A 289 -1.83 -15.78 -11.62
N ASN A 290 -1.82 -16.95 -10.98
CA ASN A 290 -0.63 -17.75 -10.73
C ASN A 290 0.02 -18.24 -12.02
N LEU A 291 -0.79 -18.71 -12.97
CA LEU A 291 -0.32 -19.15 -14.29
C LEU A 291 0.36 -18.01 -15.04
N VAL A 292 -0.28 -16.83 -15.12
CA VAL A 292 0.31 -15.65 -15.79
C VAL A 292 1.57 -15.19 -15.09
N GLY A 293 1.58 -15.14 -13.76
CA GLY A 293 2.74 -14.70 -12.99
C GLY A 293 3.94 -15.66 -13.09
N THR A 294 3.67 -16.96 -13.19
CA THR A 294 4.70 -18.00 -13.39
C THR A 294 5.28 -17.93 -14.80
N GLU A 295 4.41 -17.83 -15.82
CA GLU A 295 4.84 -17.65 -17.22
C GLU A 295 5.66 -16.35 -17.41
N ALA A 296 5.27 -15.28 -16.72
CA ALA A 296 5.99 -14.00 -16.72
C ALA A 296 7.32 -14.04 -15.93
N LYS A 297 7.58 -15.10 -15.17
CA LYS A 297 8.74 -15.22 -14.26
C LYS A 297 8.84 -14.04 -13.28
N VAL A 298 7.71 -13.70 -12.67
CA VAL A 298 7.63 -12.68 -11.59
C VAL A 298 7.24 -13.31 -10.26
N ILE A 299 6.60 -14.49 -10.30
CA ILE A 299 6.31 -15.31 -9.14
C ILE A 299 6.59 -16.79 -9.44
N SER A 300 6.83 -17.58 -8.41
CA SER A 300 6.81 -19.04 -8.45
C SER A 300 5.70 -19.54 -7.55
N ALA A 301 4.69 -20.16 -8.13
CA ALA A 301 3.61 -20.82 -7.40
C ALA A 301 3.92 -22.31 -7.29
N THR A 302 4.14 -22.79 -6.07
CA THR A 302 4.32 -24.22 -5.82
C THR A 302 2.95 -24.89 -5.81
N ASN A 303 2.33 -25.05 -6.97
CA ASN A 303 1.00 -25.66 -7.07
C ASN A 303 1.08 -27.12 -6.59
N GLN A 304 0.66 -27.38 -5.35
CA GLN A 304 0.49 -28.73 -4.80
C GLN A 304 -0.80 -29.40 -5.26
N HIS A 305 -1.42 -28.94 -6.34
CA HIS A 305 -2.45 -29.75 -6.99
C HIS A 305 -1.77 -30.91 -7.72
N ASN A 306 -1.99 -32.12 -7.21
CA ASN A 306 -1.73 -33.39 -7.87
C ASN A 306 -2.27 -33.38 -9.31
N THR A 307 -1.49 -32.85 -10.25
CA THR A 307 -1.51 -33.29 -11.65
C THR A 307 -0.71 -34.58 -11.76
N GLU A 308 -1.12 -35.63 -11.04
CA GLU A 308 -0.88 -36.99 -11.51
C GLU A 308 -1.73 -37.17 -12.78
N GLY A 309 -1.22 -36.69 -13.92
CA GLY A 309 -1.91 -36.83 -15.20
C GLY A 309 -1.48 -35.90 -16.33
N ILE A 310 -0.73 -34.81 -16.06
CA ILE A 310 -0.22 -33.93 -17.12
C ILE A 310 1.30 -34.03 -17.13
N GLY A 311 1.77 -35.16 -17.68
CA GLY A 311 3.18 -35.35 -17.99
C GLY A 311 3.65 -34.32 -19.02
N THR A 312 4.90 -33.91 -18.85
CA THR A 312 5.72 -33.04 -19.70
C THR A 312 5.74 -33.46 -21.18
N ASP A 313 4.65 -33.20 -21.90
CA ASP A 313 4.59 -33.13 -23.36
C ASP A 313 3.42 -32.23 -23.77
N MET A 314 3.67 -30.92 -23.88
CA MET A 314 2.67 -29.92 -24.31
C MET A 314 2.37 -29.99 -25.83
N SER A 315 2.76 -31.05 -26.54
CA SER A 315 2.53 -31.19 -27.98
C SER A 315 1.14 -31.75 -28.35
N ARG A 316 0.35 -32.25 -27.38
CA ARG A 316 -0.95 -32.90 -27.67
C ARG A 316 -1.97 -32.76 -26.53
N VAL A 317 -2.62 -31.61 -26.43
CA VAL A 317 -3.92 -31.51 -25.74
C VAL A 317 -5.02 -31.57 -26.80
N LYS A 318 -5.80 -32.65 -26.79
CA LYS A 318 -7.04 -32.74 -27.60
C LYS A 318 -8.09 -31.84 -26.96
N THR A 319 -8.54 -30.87 -27.74
CA THR A 319 -9.73 -30.06 -27.44
C THR A 319 -10.95 -30.96 -27.23
N HIS A 320 -11.62 -30.82 -26.08
CA HIS A 320 -13.00 -31.28 -25.93
C HIS A 320 -13.91 -30.29 -26.66
N SER A 321 -14.31 -30.67 -27.87
CA SER A 321 -15.34 -29.95 -28.63
C SER A 321 -16.72 -30.30 -28.09
N GLY A 322 -17.43 -29.27 -27.60
CA GLY A 322 -18.85 -29.03 -27.86
C GLY A 322 -19.87 -29.99 -27.26
N GLN A 323 -20.52 -29.55 -26.18
CA GLN A 323 -21.97 -29.72 -26.00
C GLN A 323 -22.58 -28.44 -25.38
N ASP A 324 -23.38 -27.77 -26.20
CA ASP A 324 -24.56 -26.94 -25.94
C ASP A 324 -24.67 -26.19 -24.60
N ASN A 325 -24.44 -24.86 -24.65
CA ASN A 325 -24.77 -23.94 -23.57
C ASN A 325 -26.04 -23.15 -23.89
N GLU A 326 -27.16 -23.66 -23.38
CA GLU A 326 -28.38 -22.89 -23.12
C GLU A 326 -28.73 -23.08 -21.63
N LYS A 327 -28.10 -22.30 -20.71
CA LYS A 327 -28.67 -21.85 -19.42
C LYS A 327 -27.71 -21.08 -18.49
N LYS A 328 -28.27 -19.99 -17.96
CA LYS A 328 -28.05 -19.31 -16.66
C LYS A 328 -26.74 -18.53 -16.41
N GLN A 329 -26.80 -17.31 -16.94
CA GLN A 329 -26.17 -16.07 -16.53
C GLN A 329 -26.45 -15.71 -15.05
N MET A 330 -25.84 -16.41 -14.09
CA MET A 330 -25.89 -16.01 -12.66
C MET A 330 -24.49 -15.69 -12.10
N GLY A 331 -23.41 -16.22 -12.69
CA GLY A 331 -22.02 -15.88 -12.32
C GLY A 331 -21.49 -14.59 -12.98
N SER A 332 -21.99 -14.23 -14.17
CA SER A 332 -21.53 -13.05 -14.93
C SER A 332 -21.87 -11.71 -14.24
N GLU A 333 -23.04 -11.63 -13.58
CA GLU A 333 -23.52 -10.36 -13.03
C GLU A 333 -22.73 -9.92 -11.78
N ALA A 334 -22.39 -10.83 -10.87
CA ALA A 334 -21.59 -10.48 -9.70
C ALA A 334 -20.14 -10.09 -10.06
N MET A 335 -19.56 -10.76 -11.06
CA MET A 335 -18.13 -10.63 -11.35
C MET A 335 -17.79 -9.41 -12.22
N THR A 336 -18.76 -8.75 -12.86
CA THR A 336 -18.50 -7.61 -13.75
C THR A 336 -17.98 -6.34 -13.03
N SER A 337 -17.62 -6.37 -11.74
CA SER A 337 -17.40 -5.18 -10.89
C SER A 337 -15.96 -4.87 -10.43
N LEU A 338 -14.93 -5.61 -10.86
CA LEU A 338 -13.56 -5.49 -10.33
C LEU A 338 -12.86 -4.11 -10.48
N GLN A 339 -13.49 -3.08 -11.03
CA GLN A 339 -12.83 -1.79 -11.31
C GLN A 339 -13.65 -0.52 -11.02
N ASN A 340 -14.88 -0.59 -10.47
CA ASN A 340 -15.65 0.64 -10.19
C ASN A 340 -16.76 0.45 -9.14
N PRO A 341 -16.68 1.04 -7.94
CA PRO A 341 -17.87 1.41 -7.18
C PRO A 341 -18.47 2.67 -7.83
N GLU A 342 -19.57 2.52 -8.57
CA GLU A 342 -20.23 3.64 -9.26
C GLU A 342 -20.64 4.75 -8.28
N SER A 343 -19.94 5.89 -8.39
CA SER A 343 -20.46 7.21 -8.00
C SER A 343 -21.60 7.56 -8.95
N GLN A 344 -22.84 7.58 -8.42
CA GLN A 344 -24.00 8.12 -9.13
C GLN A 344 -23.76 9.62 -9.39
N ASN A 345 -23.48 9.99 -10.64
CA ASN A 345 -23.43 11.39 -11.04
C ASN A 345 -24.54 11.68 -12.07
N THR A 346 -25.51 12.48 -11.63
CA THR A 346 -26.60 13.01 -12.44
C THR A 346 -26.07 14.09 -13.39
N ASN A 347 -26.15 13.85 -14.69
CA ASN A 347 -25.98 14.88 -15.71
C ASN A 347 -27.11 15.92 -15.65
N PRO A 348 -26.81 17.21 -15.88
CA PRO A 348 -27.70 18.04 -16.65
C PRO A 348 -27.01 18.56 -17.92
N ALA A 349 -27.77 18.46 -19.02
CA ALA A 349 -27.47 19.06 -20.30
C ALA A 349 -27.44 20.60 -20.23
N SER A 350 -26.54 21.23 -20.99
CA SER A 350 -26.77 22.52 -21.68
C SER A 350 -25.60 22.78 -22.65
N HIS A 351 -25.87 22.77 -23.95
CA HIS A 351 -26.10 23.93 -24.81
C HIS A 351 -24.92 24.91 -24.92
N ALA A 352 -24.23 24.80 -26.06
CA ALA A 352 -23.28 25.78 -26.56
C ALA A 352 -24.00 27.08 -26.98
N THR A 353 -23.44 28.22 -26.59
CA THR A 353 -23.69 29.51 -27.25
C THR A 353 -22.42 30.36 -27.17
N ALA A 354 -22.07 30.98 -28.30
CA ALA A 354 -20.86 31.75 -28.52
C ALA A 354 -20.97 33.20 -27.97
N VAL A 355 -19.87 33.69 -27.37
CA VAL A 355 -19.17 35.01 -27.53
C VAL A 355 -20.05 36.29 -27.49
N PRO A 356 -19.74 37.33 -26.66
CA PRO A 356 -18.54 38.14 -26.85
C PRO A 356 -17.80 38.72 -25.64
N GLN A 357 -16.57 39.14 -25.99
CA GLN A 357 -15.53 39.79 -25.21
C GLN A 357 -16.03 40.99 -24.40
N HIS A 358 -15.59 41.06 -23.13
CA HIS A 358 -15.48 42.32 -22.42
C HIS A 358 -14.08 42.47 -21.82
N VAL A 359 -13.42 43.51 -22.31
CA VAL A 359 -12.18 44.13 -21.84
C VAL A 359 -12.45 44.75 -20.46
N ILE A 360 -11.65 44.42 -19.45
CA ILE A 360 -11.51 45.24 -18.23
C ILE A 360 -10.02 45.41 -17.93
N GLN A 361 -9.68 46.68 -17.71
CA GLN A 361 -8.38 47.29 -17.64
C GLN A 361 -7.59 46.88 -16.38
N GLN A 362 -6.29 46.67 -16.58
CA GLN A 362 -5.28 46.71 -15.52
C GLN A 362 -5.22 48.12 -14.93
N LYS A 363 -5.07 48.17 -13.59
CA LYS A 363 -4.72 49.39 -12.88
C LYS A 363 -3.40 49.12 -12.17
N ASP A 364 -2.37 49.78 -12.67
CA ASP A 364 -1.05 49.89 -12.07
C ASP A 364 -1.15 50.79 -10.83
N GLU A 365 -0.56 50.36 -9.71
CA GLU A 365 -0.17 51.25 -8.62
C GLU A 365 1.25 50.90 -8.19
N ASP A 366 2.16 51.79 -8.58
CA ASP A 366 3.51 51.93 -8.08
C ASP A 366 3.51 52.36 -6.61
N SER A 367 4.37 51.74 -5.80
CA SER A 367 4.91 52.43 -4.62
C SER A 367 6.31 51.91 -4.30
N GLU A 368 7.30 52.64 -4.82
CA GLU A 368 8.66 52.78 -4.31
C GLU A 368 8.63 53.24 -2.84
N LYS A 369 9.36 52.55 -1.96
CA LYS A 369 10.04 53.17 -0.82
C LYS A 369 11.33 52.41 -0.49
N ASP A 370 12.44 53.13 -0.68
CA ASP A 370 13.74 52.90 -0.06
C ASP A 370 13.62 52.89 1.47
N GLU A 371 14.34 51.99 2.12
CA GLU A 371 14.98 52.26 3.41
C GLU A 371 16.17 51.30 3.62
N THR A 372 17.36 51.90 3.73
CA THR A 372 18.65 51.29 4.02
C THR A 372 18.88 51.08 5.52
N SER A 373 19.66 50.02 5.81
CA SER A 373 20.57 49.77 6.95
C SER A 373 20.01 49.68 8.38
N ASP A 374 20.18 48.53 9.04
CA ASP A 374 21.17 48.38 10.13
C ASP A 374 21.32 46.94 10.67
N GLU A 375 22.59 46.54 10.78
CA GLU A 375 23.23 45.73 11.82
C GLU A 375 22.59 44.43 12.38
N ASN A 376 23.06 43.31 11.83
CA ASN A 376 23.82 42.27 12.53
C ASN A 376 23.51 42.01 14.03
N LYS A 377 22.51 41.15 14.31
CA LYS A 377 22.43 40.34 15.54
C LYS A 377 22.29 38.87 15.15
N GLY A 378 23.34 38.09 15.42
CA GLY A 378 23.28 36.63 15.32
C GLY A 378 22.26 36.09 16.31
N SER A 379 21.19 35.48 15.79
CA SER A 379 20.29 34.65 16.57
C SER A 379 21.01 33.34 16.89
N GLU A 380 21.34 33.11 18.16
CA GLU A 380 21.60 31.77 18.66
C GLU A 380 20.34 30.94 18.39
N GLU A 381 20.41 29.98 17.46
CA GLU A 381 19.39 28.95 17.32
C GLU A 381 19.41 28.13 18.61
N ASP A 382 18.40 28.36 19.46
CA ASP A 382 18.12 27.54 20.63
C ASP A 382 17.99 26.07 20.18
N LYS A 383 19.04 25.28 20.46
CA LYS A 383 19.07 23.84 20.18
C LYS A 383 18.02 23.17 21.06
N LYS A 384 16.82 22.96 20.52
CA LYS A 384 15.77 22.20 21.18
C LYS A 384 16.21 20.76 21.42
N GLY A 385 16.10 20.31 22.66
CA GLY A 385 16.51 18.97 23.07
C GLY A 385 15.65 17.90 22.42
N LYS A 386 16.23 16.71 22.19
CA LYS A 386 15.49 15.55 21.73
C LYS A 386 14.63 14.99 22.88
N CYS A 387 13.36 14.69 22.61
CA CYS A 387 12.51 13.99 23.56
C CYS A 387 12.80 12.49 23.49
N ASN A 388 13.12 11.88 24.63
CA ASN A 388 13.37 10.47 24.78
C ASN A 388 12.43 9.90 25.84
N CYS A 389 11.66 8.87 25.50
CA CYS A 389 10.86 8.18 26.51
C CYS A 389 11.74 7.19 27.27
N GLU A 390 11.75 7.30 28.59
CA GLU A 390 12.68 6.55 29.44
C GLU A 390 12.00 5.33 30.06
N LYS A 391 10.70 5.45 30.37
CA LYS A 391 9.99 4.42 31.12
C LYS A 391 8.56 4.28 30.62
N PHE A 392 8.12 3.05 30.43
CA PHE A 392 6.72 2.75 30.21
C PHE A 392 6.26 1.74 31.24
N THR A 393 5.30 2.08 32.09
CA THR A 393 4.76 1.17 33.11
C THR A 393 3.29 0.89 32.87
N GLY A 394 2.81 -0.23 33.41
CA GLY A 394 1.40 -0.56 33.42
C GLY A 394 1.16 -1.90 34.07
N LYS A 395 -0.11 -2.26 34.19
CA LYS A 395 -0.57 -3.50 34.81
C LYS A 395 -1.41 -4.28 33.85
N ILE A 396 -1.22 -5.59 33.85
CA ILE A 396 -2.08 -6.52 33.12
C ILE A 396 -2.67 -7.48 34.14
N SER A 397 -3.98 -7.60 34.13
CA SER A 397 -4.72 -8.60 34.88
C SER A 397 -5.65 -9.35 33.94
N THR A 398 -5.95 -10.59 34.27
CA THR A 398 -6.99 -11.36 33.60
C THR A 398 -7.99 -11.80 34.67
N ASP A 399 -9.27 -11.92 34.31
CA ASP A 399 -10.27 -12.48 35.23
C ASP A 399 -10.11 -14.00 35.43
N GLN A 400 -9.31 -14.66 34.57
CA GLN A 400 -8.94 -16.07 34.64
C GLN A 400 -7.46 -16.26 34.25
N GLY A 401 -6.73 -17.16 34.90
CA GLY A 401 -5.36 -17.56 34.53
C GLY A 401 -4.22 -16.82 35.26
N LEU A 402 -4.27 -15.50 35.41
CA LEU A 402 -3.29 -14.77 36.24
C LEU A 402 -3.75 -14.76 37.70
N LYS A 403 -2.95 -15.39 38.59
CA LYS A 403 -3.16 -15.31 40.05
C LYS A 403 -2.81 -13.94 40.62
N GLU A 404 -1.94 -13.20 39.92
CA GLU A 404 -1.43 -11.90 40.35
C GLU A 404 -1.40 -10.94 39.15
N THR A 405 -1.64 -9.66 39.42
CA THR A 405 -1.47 -8.60 38.44
C THR A 405 -0.01 -8.50 38.05
N VAL A 406 0.27 -8.51 36.75
CA VAL A 406 1.64 -8.38 36.23
C VAL A 406 1.94 -6.92 35.99
N ASP A 407 2.88 -6.36 36.75
CA ASP A 407 3.47 -5.06 36.46
C ASP A 407 4.44 -5.20 35.29
N PHE A 408 4.32 -4.31 34.30
CA PHE A 408 5.30 -4.14 33.25
C PHE A 408 6.06 -2.84 33.44
N ASN A 409 7.38 -2.89 33.22
CA ASN A 409 8.27 -1.72 33.31
C ASN A 409 9.48 -1.85 32.34
N PRO A 410 9.26 -1.90 31.02
CA PRO A 410 10.35 -1.81 30.05
C PRO A 410 11.16 -0.51 30.21
N ASP A 411 12.48 -0.67 30.26
CA ASP A 411 13.45 0.43 30.14
C ASP A 411 13.52 0.87 28.67
N MET A 412 12.82 1.94 28.33
CA MET A 412 12.65 2.40 26.95
C MET A 412 13.95 2.97 26.37
N THR A 413 14.97 3.27 27.20
CA THR A 413 16.29 3.69 26.71
C THR A 413 17.08 2.54 26.06
N LYS A 414 16.72 1.29 26.39
CA LYS A 414 17.32 0.07 25.85
C LYS A 414 16.49 -0.57 24.74
N VAL A 415 15.33 0.00 24.44
CA VAL A 415 14.34 -0.57 23.52
C VAL A 415 14.26 0.31 22.27
N ASN A 416 14.59 -0.24 21.10
CA ASN A 416 14.40 0.44 19.82
C ASN A 416 12.89 0.73 19.63
N PRO A 417 12.46 1.89 19.06
CA PRO A 417 11.04 2.26 18.84
C PRO A 417 10.12 1.20 18.20
N GLU A 418 10.66 0.10 17.67
CA GLU A 418 9.91 -1.00 17.05
C GLU A 418 10.06 -2.39 17.73
N GLN A 419 10.69 -2.48 18.91
CA GLN A 419 10.95 -3.77 19.55
C GLN A 419 9.70 -4.41 20.19
N LYS A 420 9.59 -5.73 20.02
CA LYS A 420 8.57 -6.59 20.65
C LYS A 420 8.98 -6.88 22.09
N ILE A 421 8.15 -6.50 23.06
CA ILE A 421 8.33 -6.89 24.46
C ILE A 421 7.55 -8.18 24.70
N ASN A 422 8.24 -9.31 24.84
CA ASN A 422 7.61 -10.59 25.15
C ASN A 422 7.40 -10.71 26.67
N TYR A 423 6.16 -10.85 27.11
CA TYR A 423 5.82 -11.08 28.52
C TYR A 423 5.89 -12.57 28.89
N PRO A 424 6.13 -12.92 30.17
CA PRO A 424 6.05 -14.29 30.65
C PRO A 424 4.72 -14.93 30.26
N ARG A 425 4.81 -16.22 29.94
CA ARG A 425 3.68 -17.07 29.59
C ARG A 425 2.65 -17.04 30.71
N VAL A 426 1.38 -16.83 30.36
CA VAL A 426 0.26 -17.01 31.26
C VAL A 426 -0.32 -18.39 30.99
N ASP A 427 -0.15 -19.30 31.94
CA ASP A 427 -0.72 -20.64 31.86
C ASP A 427 -2.17 -20.61 32.36
N PHE A 428 -3.10 -21.14 31.57
CA PHE A 428 -4.51 -21.24 31.96
C PHE A 428 -4.82 -22.67 32.41
N GLU A 429 -5.59 -22.83 33.48
CA GLU A 429 -6.10 -24.16 33.85
C GLU A 429 -7.01 -24.70 32.74
N ALA A 430 -6.80 -25.95 32.32
CA ALA A 430 -7.62 -26.61 31.31
C ALA A 430 -9.11 -26.65 31.76
N PRO A 431 -10.07 -26.37 30.86
CA PRO A 431 -11.47 -26.38 31.25
C PRO A 431 -11.91 -27.83 31.49
N LYS A 432 -12.78 -28.05 32.48
CA LYS A 432 -13.36 -29.37 32.75
C LYS A 432 -14.27 -29.85 31.61
N ASP A 433 -14.78 -28.92 30.80
CA ASP A 433 -15.65 -29.17 29.65
C ASP A 433 -14.97 -28.66 28.38
N LYS A 434 -14.56 -29.58 27.49
CA LYS A 434 -13.87 -29.28 26.23
C LYS A 434 -14.81 -28.77 25.13
N THR A 435 -16.12 -28.74 25.36
CA THR A 435 -17.11 -28.42 24.32
C THR A 435 -17.50 -26.94 24.25
N LYS A 436 -16.98 -26.10 25.16
CA LYS A 436 -17.26 -24.66 25.18
C LYS A 436 -15.96 -23.85 25.06
N PRO A 437 -15.88 -22.86 24.15
CA PRO A 437 -14.74 -21.97 24.09
C PRO A 437 -14.60 -21.20 25.41
N LYS A 438 -13.38 -21.06 25.91
CA LYS A 438 -13.10 -20.22 27.08
C LYS A 438 -13.37 -18.76 26.72
N GLU A 439 -14.03 -18.06 27.63
CA GLU A 439 -14.11 -16.61 27.62
C GLU A 439 -13.33 -16.11 28.82
N PHE A 440 -12.40 -15.19 28.58
CA PHE A 440 -11.71 -14.47 29.63
C PHE A 440 -11.56 -13.01 29.24
N SER A 441 -11.55 -12.15 30.25
CA SER A 441 -11.35 -10.72 30.15
C SER A 441 -9.91 -10.37 30.45
N VAL A 442 -9.20 -9.77 29.50
CA VAL A 442 -7.92 -9.12 29.77
C VAL A 442 -8.18 -7.68 30.17
N THR A 443 -7.70 -7.26 31.33
CA THR A 443 -7.71 -5.88 31.81
C THR A 443 -6.30 -5.30 31.85
N ILE A 444 -6.04 -4.31 31.00
CA ILE A 444 -4.82 -3.49 31.08
C ILE A 444 -5.17 -2.23 31.87
N SER A 445 -4.39 -1.89 32.90
CA SER A 445 -4.59 -0.73 33.76
C SER A 445 -3.28 0.01 34.04
N ASP A 446 -3.35 1.19 34.67
CA ASP A 446 -2.22 1.99 35.15
C ASP A 446 -1.10 2.29 34.12
N LEU A 447 -1.46 2.41 32.83
CA LEU A 447 -0.50 2.75 31.77
C LEU A 447 0.13 4.13 32.01
N LYS A 448 1.45 4.18 32.24
CA LYS A 448 2.20 5.42 32.40
C LYS A 448 3.37 5.42 31.44
N LEU A 449 3.50 6.45 30.61
CA LEU A 449 4.71 6.70 29.83
C LEU A 449 5.42 7.90 30.45
N GLU A 450 6.66 7.71 30.90
CA GLU A 450 7.52 8.77 31.39
C GLU A 450 8.52 9.12 30.28
N CYS A 451 8.43 10.35 29.78
CA CYS A 451 9.39 10.86 28.81
C CYS A 451 10.18 12.02 29.39
N GLY A 452 11.49 11.96 29.18
CA GLY A 452 12.44 13.00 29.51
C GLY A 452 12.86 13.75 28.25
N CYS A 453 13.43 14.93 28.46
CA CYS A 453 14.01 15.72 27.40
C CYS A 453 15.41 16.13 27.84
N GLU A 454 16.37 16.12 26.91
CA GLU A 454 17.79 16.30 27.24
C GLU A 454 18.07 17.62 27.99
N THR A 455 17.20 18.62 27.83
CA THR A 455 17.30 19.94 28.46
C THR A 455 16.42 20.13 29.69
N GLY A 456 15.48 19.21 29.99
CA GLY A 456 14.52 19.41 31.07
C GLY A 456 13.46 18.31 31.22
N LYS A 457 12.67 18.38 32.30
CA LYS A 457 11.54 17.47 32.50
C LYS A 457 10.43 17.82 31.52
N CYS A 458 10.01 16.84 30.72
CA CYS A 458 8.91 17.03 29.79
C CYS A 458 7.57 16.84 30.49
N GLU A 459 6.76 17.90 30.51
CA GLU A 459 5.42 17.84 31.09
C GLU A 459 4.47 17.20 30.08
N MET A 460 3.93 16.04 30.42
CA MET A 460 2.90 15.41 29.62
C MET A 460 1.57 16.15 29.84
N LEU A 461 1.27 17.12 28.99
CA LEU A 461 -0.05 17.74 29.00
C LEU A 461 -1.07 16.81 28.35
N ALA A 462 -2.13 16.48 29.09
CA ALA A 462 -3.41 16.16 28.45
C ALA A 462 -3.88 17.44 27.75
N ALA A 463 -3.93 17.43 26.42
CA ALA A 463 -4.26 18.63 25.67
C ALA A 463 -5.67 19.15 26.02
N GLU A 464 -5.76 20.37 26.55
CA GLU A 464 -6.97 21.18 26.54
C GLU A 464 -7.05 21.96 25.21
N ASN A 465 -8.26 21.99 24.65
CA ASN A 465 -8.57 22.32 23.26
C ASN A 465 -8.38 23.82 22.95
N ASP A 466 -8.03 24.12 21.69
CA ASP A 466 -8.74 25.19 20.94
C ASP A 466 -8.37 25.36 19.44
N LYS A 467 -7.52 24.52 18.81
CA LYS A 467 -7.21 24.73 17.36
C LYS A 467 -7.11 23.51 16.44
N PHE A 468 -7.51 22.32 16.87
CA PHE A 468 -7.52 21.15 15.97
C PHE A 468 -8.78 20.32 16.17
N GLU A 469 -9.81 20.57 15.36
CA GLU A 469 -11.01 19.74 15.31
C GLU A 469 -10.69 18.38 14.65
N LYS A 470 -11.01 17.30 15.37
CA LYS A 470 -11.18 15.89 14.92
C LYS A 470 -9.98 14.93 14.95
N LEU A 471 -9.17 14.93 16.01
CA LEU A 471 -8.49 13.71 16.45
C LEU A 471 -8.64 13.54 17.97
N GLU A 472 -9.05 12.34 18.39
CA GLU A 472 -9.30 12.00 19.80
C GLU A 472 -8.04 12.06 20.66
N LYS A 473 -8.23 12.44 21.92
CA LYS A 473 -7.18 12.60 22.93
C LYS A 473 -6.62 11.21 23.29
N TYR A 474 -5.43 10.90 22.77
CA TYR A 474 -4.77 9.59 22.78
C TYR A 474 -5.54 8.51 21.99
N SER A 475 -4.88 7.85 21.03
CA SER A 475 -5.43 6.66 20.37
C SER A 475 -4.63 5.43 20.80
N ILE A 476 -5.24 4.57 21.62
CA ILE A 476 -4.81 3.18 21.74
C ILE A 476 -5.59 2.41 20.68
N ALA A 477 -4.92 1.96 19.63
CA ALA A 477 -5.53 1.14 18.60
C ALA A 477 -5.06 -0.31 18.78
N ILE A 478 -6.00 -1.25 18.85
CA ILE A 478 -5.71 -2.66 18.65
C ILE A 478 -5.41 -2.81 17.16
N GLN A 479 -4.19 -3.16 16.80
CA GLN A 479 -3.80 -3.25 15.39
C GLN A 479 -4.14 -4.59 14.77
N GLN A 480 -4.14 -5.67 15.57
CA GLN A 480 -4.31 -7.01 15.04
C GLN A 480 -4.76 -7.97 16.14
N ILE A 481 -5.79 -8.75 15.84
CA ILE A 481 -6.19 -9.94 16.57
C ILE A 481 -6.21 -11.08 15.55
N THR A 482 -5.44 -12.14 15.79
CA THR A 482 -5.42 -13.33 14.92
C THR A 482 -6.34 -14.41 15.48
N ASN A 483 -6.89 -15.26 14.60
CA ASN A 483 -7.63 -16.50 14.91
C ASN A 483 -9.04 -16.35 15.54
N GLY A 484 -10.06 -16.02 14.74
CA GLY A 484 -11.46 -16.29 15.09
C GLY A 484 -12.06 -15.53 16.28
N VAL A 485 -11.40 -14.46 16.74
CA VAL A 485 -11.82 -13.68 17.92
C VAL A 485 -12.87 -12.64 17.54
N SER A 486 -14.00 -12.61 18.26
CA SER A 486 -14.93 -11.48 18.27
C SER A 486 -14.56 -10.48 19.37
N TYR A 487 -14.40 -9.20 19.02
CA TYR A 487 -14.17 -8.11 19.98
C TYR A 487 -15.48 -7.42 20.36
N GLU A 488 -15.72 -7.25 21.67
CA GLU A 488 -16.82 -6.45 22.19
C GLU A 488 -16.30 -5.70 23.44
N GLY A 489 -16.10 -4.39 23.35
CA GLY A 489 -15.56 -3.59 24.46
C GLY A 489 -15.79 -2.09 24.33
N ASP A 490 -16.16 -1.44 25.43
CA ASP A 490 -16.26 0.01 25.57
C ASP A 490 -14.97 0.58 26.18
N GLY A 491 -14.16 1.28 25.39
CA GLY A 491 -13.04 2.05 25.92
C GLY A 491 -13.54 3.32 26.63
N LYS A 492 -13.68 3.30 27.96
CA LYS A 492 -13.99 4.53 28.73
C LYS A 492 -12.73 5.11 29.35
N VAL A 493 -12.28 6.25 28.84
CA VAL A 493 -11.19 7.05 29.42
C VAL A 493 -11.74 7.87 30.59
N LYS A 494 -11.36 7.53 31.84
CA LYS A 494 -11.61 8.39 33.00
C LYS A 494 -10.33 9.14 33.34
N ASN A 495 -10.34 10.46 33.22
CA ASN A 495 -9.22 11.30 33.60
C ASN A 495 -9.27 11.56 35.12
N SER A 496 -8.33 11.00 35.88
CA SER A 496 -8.19 11.25 37.32
C SER A 496 -6.73 11.47 37.71
N GLY A 497 -5.97 12.31 36.99
CA GLY A 497 -4.60 12.72 37.37
C GLY A 497 -3.52 11.61 37.36
N SER A 498 -3.92 10.35 37.49
CA SER A 498 -3.21 9.15 37.05
C SER A 498 -3.82 8.73 35.72
N HIS A 499 -3.02 8.70 34.66
CA HIS A 499 -3.48 8.33 33.31
C HIS A 499 -3.77 6.82 33.20
N THR A 500 -4.74 6.31 33.94
CA THR A 500 -5.11 4.90 33.93
C THR A 500 -6.09 4.63 32.78
N PHE A 501 -5.65 3.90 31.77
CA PHE A 501 -6.51 3.37 30.70
C PHE A 501 -6.96 1.97 31.09
N ASN A 502 -8.27 1.71 31.08
CA ASN A 502 -8.81 0.36 31.32
C ASN A 502 -9.36 -0.20 30.01
N PHE A 503 -8.73 -1.28 29.53
CA PHE A 503 -9.20 -2.01 28.36
C PHE A 503 -9.77 -3.35 28.82
N LYS A 504 -11.00 -3.71 28.44
CA LYS A 504 -11.57 -5.04 28.68
C LYS A 504 -11.90 -5.67 27.33
N SER A 505 -11.37 -6.86 27.06
CA SER A 505 -11.75 -7.64 25.88
C SER A 505 -12.01 -9.08 26.28
N THR A 506 -13.12 -9.62 25.78
CA THR A 506 -13.42 -11.05 25.78
C THR A 506 -12.71 -11.70 24.59
N VAL A 507 -12.01 -12.81 24.79
CA VAL A 507 -11.32 -13.53 23.72
C VAL A 507 -11.74 -15.00 23.71
N ARG A 508 -11.89 -15.59 22.51
CA ARG A 508 -12.21 -17.00 22.27
C ARG A 508 -11.23 -17.60 21.26
N SER A 509 -10.13 -18.23 21.71
CA SER A 509 -9.18 -18.99 20.85
C SER A 509 -8.11 -19.68 21.71
N ASP A 510 -7.48 -20.74 21.18
CA ASP A 510 -6.44 -21.55 21.82
C ASP A 510 -5.01 -20.99 21.61
N ASP A 511 -4.82 -20.05 20.67
CA ASP A 511 -3.60 -19.26 20.49
C ASP A 511 -3.99 -17.81 20.13
N ILE A 512 -3.70 -16.88 21.05
CA ILE A 512 -4.12 -15.49 20.95
C ILE A 512 -2.89 -14.59 20.96
N LYS A 513 -2.67 -13.86 19.88
CA LYS A 513 -1.73 -12.74 19.86
C LYS A 513 -2.50 -11.44 19.87
N ILE A 514 -2.29 -10.61 20.88
CA ILE A 514 -2.91 -9.29 20.98
C ILE A 514 -1.83 -8.23 20.79
N LYS A 515 -1.93 -7.43 19.73
CA LYS A 515 -0.99 -6.33 19.46
C LYS A 515 -1.64 -4.98 19.71
N PHE A 516 -1.05 -4.20 20.62
CA PHE A 516 -1.45 -2.83 20.96
C PHE A 516 -0.45 -1.83 20.39
N LYS A 517 -0.97 -0.71 19.89
CA LYS A 517 -0.14 0.44 19.51
C LYS A 517 -0.53 1.65 20.35
N LEU A 518 0.44 2.23 21.04
CA LEU A 518 0.29 3.42 21.86
C LEU A 518 1.06 4.58 21.21
N ILE A 519 0.37 5.69 20.96
CA ILE A 519 0.99 6.92 20.44
C ILE A 519 0.83 8.00 21.50
N SER A 520 1.93 8.64 21.89
CA SER A 520 1.94 9.74 22.85
C SER A 520 2.54 11.00 22.24
N TYR A 521 2.03 12.15 22.69
CA TYR A 521 2.50 13.46 22.28
C TYR A 521 3.21 14.13 23.45
N CYS A 522 4.43 14.59 23.20
CA CYS A 522 5.15 15.43 24.14
C CYS A 522 5.03 16.89 23.69
N LYS A 523 4.59 17.78 24.58
CA LYS A 523 4.59 19.23 24.36
C LYS A 523 5.43 19.87 25.45
N SER A 524 6.68 20.17 25.14
CA SER A 524 7.55 21.02 25.94
C SER A 524 7.99 22.19 25.07
N ASP A 525 8.07 23.39 25.65
CA ASP A 525 8.54 24.58 24.95
C ASP A 525 10.01 24.44 24.51
N GLU A 526 10.76 23.57 25.21
CA GLU A 526 12.16 23.25 24.95
C GLU A 526 12.35 22.09 23.94
N CYS A 527 11.26 21.45 23.49
CA CYS A 527 11.33 20.30 22.60
C CYS A 527 10.76 20.60 21.23
N ASP A 528 11.37 20.03 20.21
CA ASP A 528 10.69 19.88 18.93
C ASP A 528 9.41 19.08 19.14
N LYS A 529 8.33 19.48 18.46
CA LYS A 529 7.04 18.76 18.42
C LYS A 529 7.18 17.42 17.70
N LYS A 530 8.00 16.51 18.22
CA LYS A 530 8.25 15.17 17.70
C LYS A 530 7.36 14.16 18.42
N MET A 531 6.84 13.21 17.65
CA MET A 531 5.92 12.19 18.15
C MET A 531 6.72 11.03 18.76
N CYS A 532 6.32 10.58 19.95
CA CYS A 532 6.84 9.35 20.55
C CYS A 532 5.85 8.22 20.29
N LYS A 533 6.29 7.17 19.58
CA LYS A 533 5.49 6.01 19.21
C LYS A 533 6.02 4.77 19.94
N ALA A 534 5.15 4.02 20.60
CA ALA A 534 5.48 2.75 21.23
C ALA A 534 4.48 1.67 20.79
N THR A 535 4.98 0.47 20.48
CA THR A 535 4.13 -0.68 20.11
C THR A 535 4.38 -1.83 21.08
N ILE A 536 3.31 -2.39 21.65
CA ILE A 536 3.38 -3.49 22.62
C ILE A 536 2.67 -4.69 22.01
N SER A 537 3.33 -5.85 21.99
CA SER A 537 2.73 -7.09 21.50
C SER A 537 2.66 -8.10 22.64
N LEU A 538 1.45 -8.58 22.95
CA LEU A 538 1.20 -9.66 23.90
C LEU A 538 0.88 -10.94 23.14
N SER A 539 1.31 -12.10 23.65
CA SER A 539 1.01 -13.40 23.06
C SER A 539 0.66 -14.40 24.17
N PHE A 540 -0.45 -15.11 23.99
CA PHE A 540 -1.02 -16.09 24.90
C PHE A 540 -1.10 -17.43 24.15
N LYS A 541 -0.52 -18.48 24.72
CA LYS A 541 -0.54 -19.84 24.15
C LYS A 541 -0.99 -20.83 25.20
N ASP A 542 -1.90 -21.73 24.85
CA ASP A 542 -2.26 -22.84 25.75
C ASP A 542 -1.05 -23.78 25.98
N GLU A 543 -1.02 -24.45 27.13
CA GLU A 543 -0.01 -25.47 27.37
C GLU A 543 -0.44 -26.80 26.77
N GLU A 544 0.26 -27.23 25.70
CA GLU A 544 0.17 -28.61 25.26
C GLU A 544 0.45 -29.52 26.45
N ASP A 545 -0.52 -30.38 26.73
CA ASP A 545 -0.51 -31.32 27.84
C ASP A 545 0.72 -32.23 27.74
N LYS A 546 1.80 -31.86 28.45
CA LYS A 546 3.05 -32.61 28.52
C LYS A 546 2.88 -34.00 29.16
N SER A 547 1.65 -34.39 29.56
CA SER A 547 1.35 -35.71 30.12
C SER A 547 1.34 -36.85 29.09
N LYS A 548 1.52 -36.58 27.79
CA LYS A 548 1.83 -37.61 26.79
C LYS A 548 3.34 -37.73 26.56
N LYS A 549 4.06 -38.23 27.55
CA LYS A 549 5.40 -38.82 27.38
C LYS A 549 5.53 -40.09 28.21
#